data_AF-A0A6I7R100-F1
#
_entry.id   AF-A0A6I7R100-F1
#
_cell.length_a   1.000
_cell.length_b   1.000
_cell.length_c   1.000
_cell.angle_alpha   90.00
_cell.angle_beta   90.00
_cell.angle_gamma   90.00
#
_symmetry.space_group_name_H-M   'P 1'
#
loop_
_entity.id
_entity.type
_entity.pdbx_description
1 polymer ?
#
loop_
_entity_poly.entity_id
_entity_poly.type
_entity_poly.pdbx_seq_one_letter_code
_entity_poly.pdbx_strand_id
1 'polypeptide(L)'
;MQNSKLIQTIRSLGKVDLNRLKAFVESPYYNKHINVIELMQYIYNCYPGFDTGQLERKKVYKSLFPGQTYDYSKLSHLMNYLQELTEHFLAAEAFNTDTFLPHYLALLKIKNTGLNFLYEKKYACS
;
A
#
# COMPACT_ATOMS: atom_id res chain seq x y z
N MET A 1 11.26 6.72 13.71
CA MET A 1 11.11 6.58 12.24
C MET A 1 10.33 7.74 11.64
N GLN A 2 9.99 8.75 12.45
CA GLN A 2 9.17 9.90 12.07
C GLN A 2 9.65 10.70 10.85
N ASN A 3 10.95 10.72 10.56
CA ASN A 3 11.53 11.45 9.43
C ASN A 3 11.80 10.56 8.21
N SER A 4 11.40 9.29 8.22
CA SER A 4 11.58 8.42 7.06
C SER A 4 10.67 8.83 5.92
N LYS A 5 11.09 8.53 4.68
CA LYS A 5 10.27 8.73 3.47
C LYS A 5 8.87 8.11 3.65
N LEU A 6 8.80 6.91 4.21
CA LEU A 6 7.54 6.23 4.54
C LEU A 6 6.55 7.09 5.32
N ILE A 7 7.00 7.69 6.43
CA ILE A 7 6.11 8.48 7.28
C ILE A 7 5.77 9.80 6.59
N GLN A 8 6.68 10.39 5.82
CA GLN A 8 6.40 11.60 5.04
C GLN A 8 5.32 11.34 3.98
N THR A 9 5.43 10.23 3.24
CA THR A 9 4.43 9.81 2.24
C THR A 9 3.08 9.51 2.89
N ILE A 10 3.05 8.75 3.99
CA ILE A 10 1.79 8.44 4.68
C ILE A 10 1.11 9.70 5.22
N ARG A 11 1.89 10.67 5.74
CA ARG A 11 1.38 11.95 6.25
C ARG A 11 0.77 12.84 5.17
N SER A 12 1.23 12.74 3.93
CA SER A 12 0.65 13.51 2.82
C SER A 12 -0.69 12.96 2.35
N LEU A 13 -1.06 11.74 2.75
CA LEU A 13 -2.34 11.14 2.39
C LEU A 13 -3.48 11.74 3.24
N GLY A 14 -4.60 12.03 2.58
CA GLY A 14 -5.85 12.34 3.27
C GLY A 14 -6.40 11.10 4.00
N LYS A 15 -7.38 11.29 4.88
CA LYS A 15 -7.99 10.17 5.64
C LYS A 15 -8.55 9.07 4.72
N VAL A 16 -9.14 9.47 3.59
CA VAL A 16 -9.72 8.55 2.61
C VAL A 16 -8.64 7.67 1.98
N ASP A 17 -7.57 8.28 1.46
CA ASP A 17 -6.47 7.54 0.84
C ASP A 17 -5.73 6.68 1.84
N LEU A 18 -5.58 7.16 3.08
CA LEU A 18 -4.98 6.38 4.15
C LEU A 18 -5.81 5.13 4.51
N ASN A 19 -7.14 5.24 4.51
CA ASN A 19 -8.03 4.07 4.69
C ASN A 19 -7.86 3.06 3.55
N ARG A 20 -7.74 3.54 2.31
CA ARG A 20 -7.52 2.68 1.14
C ARG A 20 -6.14 2.03 1.16
N LEU A 21 -5.09 2.76 1.52
CA LEU A 21 -3.76 2.22 1.73
C LEU A 21 -3.76 1.11 2.78
N LYS A 22 -4.43 1.32 3.92
CA LYS A 22 -4.58 0.28 4.95
C LYS A 22 -5.24 -0.98 4.38
N ALA A 23 -6.35 -0.83 3.65
CA ALA A 23 -7.04 -1.96 3.02
C ALA A 23 -6.18 -2.66 1.95
N PHE A 24 -5.40 -1.90 1.19
CA PHE A 24 -4.45 -2.42 0.20
C PHE A 24 -3.37 -3.28 0.86
N VAL A 25 -2.76 -2.80 1.94
CA VAL A 25 -1.72 -3.52 2.69
C VAL A 25 -2.27 -4.75 3.41
N GLU A 26 -3.54 -4.73 3.83
CA GLU A 26 -4.23 -5.87 4.45
C GLU A 26 -4.74 -6.90 3.43
N SER A 27 -4.70 -6.58 2.13
CA SER A 27 -5.19 -7.47 1.09
C SER A 27 -4.24 -8.65 0.87
N PRO A 28 -4.71 -9.91 0.97
CA PRO A 28 -3.89 -11.10 0.77
C PRO A 28 -3.38 -11.25 -0.67
N TYR A 29 -3.95 -10.48 -1.60
CA TYR A 29 -3.49 -10.40 -2.99
C TYR A 29 -2.17 -9.63 -3.11
N TYR A 30 -2.00 -8.54 -2.35
CA TYR A 30 -0.81 -7.68 -2.41
C TYR A 30 0.22 -8.00 -1.33
N ASN A 31 -0.23 -8.46 -0.16
CA ASN A 31 0.65 -8.69 0.98
C ASN A 31 0.11 -9.78 1.90
N LYS A 32 1.00 -10.67 2.35
CA LYS A 32 0.70 -11.72 3.35
C LYS A 32 1.57 -11.60 4.60
N HIS A 33 2.44 -10.59 4.67
CA HIS A 33 3.39 -10.43 5.75
C HIS A 33 2.73 -9.79 6.97
N ILE A 34 2.42 -10.60 7.99
CA ILE A 34 1.65 -10.16 9.17
C ILE A 34 2.29 -8.96 9.88
N ASN A 35 3.61 -8.96 10.13
CA ASN A 35 4.26 -7.85 10.81
C ASN A 35 4.24 -6.53 10.01
N VAL A 36 4.09 -6.59 8.68
CA VAL A 36 3.95 -5.38 7.83
C VAL A 36 2.53 -4.83 7.97
N ILE A 37 1.53 -5.71 8.06
CA ILE A 37 0.14 -5.33 8.36
C ILE A 37 0.07 -4.68 9.74
N GLU A 38 0.67 -5.28 10.75
CA GLU A 38 0.71 -4.73 12.11
C GLU A 38 1.43 -3.38 12.17
N LEU A 39 2.54 -3.21 11.42
CA LEU A 39 3.21 -1.92 11.29
C LEU A 39 2.30 -0.87 10.65
N MET A 40 1.57 -1.23 9.59
CA MET A 40 0.62 -0.32 8.94
C MET A 40 -0.51 0.07 9.90
N GLN A 41 -1.07 -0.88 10.65
CA GLN A 41 -2.10 -0.62 11.65
C GLN A 41 -1.60 0.29 12.77
N TYR A 42 -0.38 0.06 13.26
CA TYR A 42 0.25 0.94 14.25
C TYR A 42 0.35 2.38 13.73
N ILE A 43 0.89 2.58 12.52
CA ILE A 43 1.04 3.90 11.92
C ILE A 43 -0.32 4.56 11.67
N TYR A 44 -1.31 3.79 11.21
CA TYR A 44 -2.67 4.25 10.97
C TYR A 44 -3.31 4.81 12.25
N ASN A 45 -3.11 4.16 13.39
CA ASN A 45 -3.63 4.58 14.68
C ASN A 45 -3.00 5.88 15.19
N CYS A 46 -1.86 6.31 14.64
CA CYS A 46 -1.26 7.59 14.95
C CYS A 46 -1.89 8.77 14.17
N TYR A 47 -2.75 8.52 13.17
CA TYR A 47 -3.45 9.59 12.44
C TYR A 47 -4.45 10.34 13.34
N PRO A 48 -4.65 11.67 13.19
CA PRO A 48 -3.99 12.57 12.24
C PRO A 48 -2.68 13.17 12.76
N GLY A 49 -2.42 13.09 14.06
CA GLY A 49 -1.33 13.85 14.69
C GLY A 49 0.07 13.31 14.38
N PHE A 50 0.18 12.02 14.10
CA PHE A 50 1.44 11.30 13.89
C PHE A 50 2.50 11.71 14.92
N ASP A 51 2.10 11.70 16.20
CA ASP A 51 2.94 12.21 17.29
C ASP A 51 4.34 11.59 17.22
N THR A 52 5.34 12.47 17.21
CA THR A 52 6.75 12.12 17.08
C THR A 52 7.20 11.13 18.16
N GLY A 53 6.60 11.22 19.35
CA GLY A 53 6.85 10.31 20.45
C GLY A 53 6.29 8.90 20.24
N GLN A 54 5.23 8.72 19.44
CA GLN A 54 4.64 7.41 19.14
C GLN A 54 5.37 6.69 18.01
N LEU A 55 5.92 7.44 17.06
CA LEU A 55 6.68 6.92 15.92
C LEU A 55 8.18 6.74 16.22
N GLU A 56 8.57 6.74 17.50
CA GLU A 56 9.92 6.39 17.93
C GLU A 56 10.21 4.91 17.65
N ARG A 57 11.35 4.59 17.04
CA ARG A 57 11.64 3.21 16.55
C ARG A 57 11.53 2.16 17.66
N LYS A 58 12.08 2.44 18.84
CA LYS A 58 12.06 1.49 19.97
C LYS A 58 10.64 1.23 20.47
N LYS A 59 9.79 2.25 20.51
CA LYS A 59 8.38 2.11 20.90
C LYS A 59 7.58 1.32 19.88
N VAL A 60 7.71 1.67 18.60
CA VAL A 60 7.09 0.93 17.49
C VAL A 60 7.50 -0.54 17.56
N TYR A 61 8.80 -0.82 17.67
CA TYR A 61 9.31 -2.19 17.76
C TYR A 61 8.77 -2.94 18.98
N LYS A 62 8.74 -2.30 20.16
CA LYS A 62 8.18 -2.91 21.37
C LYS A 62 6.70 -3.25 21.23
N SER A 63 5.94 -2.43 20.48
CA SER A 63 4.54 -2.70 20.18
C SER A 63 4.35 -3.87 19.24
N LEU A 64 5.20 -4.00 18.22
CA LEU A 64 5.14 -5.09 17.23
C LEU A 64 5.70 -6.41 17.78
N PHE A 65 6.70 -6.34 18.64
CA PHE A 65 7.45 -7.50 19.14
C PHE A 65 7.59 -7.44 20.67
N PRO A 66 6.48 -7.62 21.42
CA PRO A 66 6.52 -7.57 22.87
C PRO A 66 7.47 -8.62 23.44
N GLY A 67 8.33 -8.21 24.37
CA GLY A 67 9.31 -9.08 25.03
C GLY A 67 10.59 -9.34 24.22
N GLN A 68 10.70 -8.86 22.97
CA GLN A 68 11.93 -9.00 22.19
C GLN A 68 12.87 -7.80 22.37
N THR A 69 14.17 -8.06 22.36
CA THR A 69 15.19 -7.00 22.30
C THR A 69 15.06 -6.24 20.98
N TYR A 70 15.24 -4.92 21.04
CA TYR A 70 15.16 -4.05 19.87
C TYR A 70 16.14 -4.46 18.78
N ASP A 71 15.60 -4.81 17.60
CA ASP A 71 16.37 -5.12 16.40
C ASP A 71 16.10 -4.04 15.34
N TYR A 72 17.14 -3.25 15.06
CA TYR A 72 17.10 -2.18 14.08
C TYR A 72 16.88 -2.70 12.66
N SER A 73 17.55 -3.79 12.28
CA SER A 73 17.51 -4.35 10.93
C SER A 73 16.14 -4.91 10.65
N LYS A 74 15.58 -5.68 11.59
CA LYS A 74 14.22 -6.24 11.49
C LYS A 74 13.18 -5.15 11.27
N LEU A 75 13.20 -4.07 12.06
CA LEU A 75 12.28 -2.95 11.85
C LEU A 75 12.50 -2.27 10.49
N SER A 76 13.75 -2.06 10.10
CA SER A 76 14.09 -1.40 8.84
C SER A 76 13.59 -2.20 7.63
N HIS A 77 13.67 -3.53 7.68
CA HIS A 77 13.10 -4.39 6.64
C HIS A 77 11.58 -4.25 6.53
N LEU A 78 10.86 -4.22 7.66
CA LEU A 78 9.41 -4.01 7.65
C LEU A 78 9.05 -2.64 7.09
N MET A 79 9.81 -1.61 7.45
CA MET A 79 9.60 -0.25 6.93
C MET A 79 9.84 -0.18 5.42
N ASN A 80 10.89 -0.81 4.91
CA ASN A 80 11.17 -0.84 3.47
C ASN A 80 10.08 -1.59 2.71
N TYR A 81 9.62 -2.72 3.23
CA TYR A 81 8.53 -3.46 2.59
C TYR A 81 7.22 -2.65 2.61
N LEU A 82 6.89 -1.98 3.73
CA LEU A 82 5.72 -1.11 3.77
C LEU A 82 5.84 0.10 2.81
N GLN A 83 7.06 0.61 2.61
CA GLN A 83 7.34 1.66 1.63
C GLN A 83 7.03 1.18 0.20
N GLU A 84 7.52 0.00 -0.19
CA GLU A 84 7.23 -0.59 -1.51
C GLU A 84 5.73 -0.80 -1.73
N LEU A 85 5.01 -1.31 -0.72
CA LEU A 85 3.55 -1.45 -0.79
C LEU A 85 2.84 -0.09 -0.93
N THR A 86 3.35 0.94 -0.28
CA THR A 86 2.82 2.31 -0.39
C THR A 86 3.01 2.84 -1.81
N GLU A 87 4.17 2.60 -2.42
CA GLU A 87 4.45 2.98 -3.81
C GLU A 87 3.55 2.23 -4.80
N HIS A 88 3.35 0.92 -4.58
CA HIS A 88 2.42 0.12 -5.38
C HIS A 88 0.98 0.59 -5.24
N PHE A 89 0.55 0.97 -4.04
CA PHE A 89 -0.76 1.54 -3.80
C PHE A 89 -0.95 2.84 -4.60
N LEU A 90 0.03 3.76 -4.56
CA LEU A 90 -0.04 5.01 -5.31
C LEU A 90 -0.13 4.77 -6.82
N ALA A 91 0.63 3.81 -7.35
CA ALA A 91 0.54 3.42 -8.75
C ALA A 91 -0.82 2.82 -9.10
N ALA A 92 -1.39 1.99 -8.21
CA ALA A 92 -2.71 1.39 -8.39
C ALA A 92 -3.83 2.44 -8.37
N GLU A 93 -3.79 3.40 -7.45
CA GLU A 93 -4.76 4.50 -7.41
C GLU A 93 -4.66 5.34 -8.68
N ALA A 94 -3.45 5.72 -9.10
CA ALA A 94 -3.24 6.48 -10.35
C ALA A 94 -3.81 5.72 -11.55
N PHE A 95 -3.53 4.43 -11.67
CA PHE A 95 -4.07 3.57 -12.72
C PHE A 95 -5.59 3.50 -12.70
N ASN A 96 -6.21 3.36 -11.53
CA ASN A 96 -7.66 3.29 -11.39
C ASN A 96 -8.37 4.61 -11.71
N THR A 97 -7.69 5.75 -11.52
CA THR A 97 -8.22 7.07 -11.86
C THR A 97 -8.00 7.47 -13.32
N ASP A 98 -7.10 6.77 -14.03
CA ASP A 98 -6.82 7.04 -15.43
C ASP A 98 -7.93 6.50 -16.35
N THR A 99 -8.46 7.35 -17.22
CA THR A 99 -9.59 7.00 -18.11
C THR A 99 -9.18 6.22 -19.35
N PHE A 100 -7.90 6.23 -19.72
CA PHE A 100 -7.40 5.71 -21.00
C PHE A 100 -6.49 4.49 -20.81
N LEU A 101 -5.48 4.59 -19.96
CA LEU A 101 -4.41 3.61 -19.82
C LEU A 101 -4.94 2.20 -19.47
N PRO A 102 -5.88 2.01 -18.52
CA PRO A 102 -6.44 0.69 -18.23
C PRO A 102 -7.13 0.07 -19.44
N HIS A 103 -7.84 0.91 -20.21
CA HIS A 103 -8.54 0.46 -21.38
C HIS A 103 -7.58 0.02 -22.48
N TYR A 104 -6.54 0.83 -22.75
CA TYR A 104 -5.49 0.51 -23.70
C TYR A 104 -4.76 -0.80 -23.36
N LEU A 105 -4.36 -1.00 -22.10
CA LEU A 105 -3.69 -2.23 -21.67
C LEU A 105 -4.59 -3.46 -21.79
N ALA A 106 -5.90 -3.33 -21.50
CA ALA A 106 -6.85 -4.41 -21.68
C ALA A 106 -6.98 -4.81 -23.17
N LEU A 107 -7.06 -3.84 -24.08
CA LEU A 107 -7.10 -4.10 -25.52
C LEU A 107 -5.84 -4.79 -26.03
N LEU A 108 -4.66 -4.32 -25.61
CA LEU A 108 -3.39 -4.98 -25.94
C LEU A 108 -3.35 -6.43 -25.46
N LYS A 109 -3.83 -6.69 -24.24
CA LYS A 109 -3.88 -8.04 -23.67
C LYS A 109 -4.80 -8.93 -24.51
N ILE A 110 -6.01 -8.48 -24.82
CA ILE A 110 -6.99 -9.21 -25.64
C ILE A 110 -6.40 -9.57 -27.01
N LYS A 111 -5.79 -8.60 -27.69
CA LYS A 111 -5.12 -8.79 -28.98
C LYS A 111 -4.06 -9.89 -28.92
N ASN A 112 -3.26 -9.92 -27.86
CA ASN A 112 -2.15 -10.85 -27.71
C ASN A 112 -2.55 -12.24 -27.21
N THR A 113 -3.74 -12.39 -26.60
CA THR A 113 -4.22 -13.67 -26.05
C THR A 113 -5.37 -14.30 -26.83
N GLY A 114 -5.82 -13.68 -27.94
CA GLY A 114 -6.91 -14.19 -28.77
C GLY A 114 -8.30 -14.15 -28.11
N LEU A 115 -8.49 -13.33 -27.08
CA LEU A 115 -9.75 -13.24 -26.30
C LEU A 115 -10.78 -12.30 -26.96
N ASN A 116 -10.93 -12.39 -28.29
CA ASN A 116 -11.69 -11.42 -29.08
C ASN A 116 -13.17 -11.29 -28.68
N PHE A 117 -13.77 -12.32 -28.09
CA PHE A 117 -15.15 -12.28 -27.59
C PHE A 117 -15.37 -11.21 -26.49
N LEU A 118 -14.32 -10.83 -25.75
CA LEU A 118 -14.38 -9.75 -24.76
C LEU A 118 -14.55 -8.37 -25.41
N TYR A 119 -14.10 -8.23 -26.66
CA TYR A 119 -14.26 -7.01 -27.45
C TYR A 119 -15.67 -6.92 -28.03
N GLU A 120 -16.18 -8.03 -28.60
CA GLU A 120 -17.50 -8.11 -29.22
C GLU A 120 -18.62 -7.76 -28.22
N LYS A 121 -18.58 -8.30 -26.99
CA LYS A 121 -19.61 -8.02 -25.99
C LYS A 121 -19.65 -6.55 -25.50
N LYS A 122 -18.52 -5.84 -25.57
CA LYS A 122 -18.36 -4.49 -25.00
C LYS A 122 -18.55 -3.37 -26.03
N TYR A 123 -18.35 -3.66 -27.32
CA TYR A 123 -18.37 -2.67 -28.40
C TYR A 123 -19.20 -3.08 -29.63
N ALA A 124 -19.83 -4.26 -29.66
CA ALA A 124 -20.80 -4.55 -30.71
C ALA A 124 -21.98 -3.58 -30.57
N CYS A 125 -22.19 -2.76 -31.60
CA CYS A 125 -23.41 -1.98 -31.76
C CYS A 125 -24.58 -2.97 -31.90
N SER A 126 -25.50 -2.94 -30.95
CA SER A 126 -26.84 -3.51 -31.09
C SER A 126 -27.73 -2.59 -31.94
#